data_AF-A0A535Y305-F1
#
_entry.id   AF-A0A535Y305-F1
#
_cell.length_a   1.000
_cell.length_b   1.000
_cell.length_c   1.000
_cell.angle_alpha   90.00
_cell.angle_beta   90.00
_cell.angle_gamma   90.00
#
_symmetry.space_group_name_H-M   'P 1'
#
loop_
_entity.id
_entity.type
_entity.pdbx_description
1 polymer ?
#
loop_
_entity_poly.entity_id
_entity_poly.type
_entity_poly.pdbx_seq_one_letter_code
_entity_poly.pdbx_strand_id
1 'polypeptide(L)'
;MATSRGLAYAVNTASHELAVVEPFAQTVSRYVLPVEPAAVAASEDNGSVYVLASKPNTILRIDPTEGVVVGQVSLTDRSGRFGVSVADQSAFQGLRSRIVVNRADESLYVTLPEAGSMSIVPSDLFPALNRSIPWVETPDAPVVASIPGVSRPAAAPLPSKPAPFFTAQAPADDSNTDQEAN
;
A
#
# COMPACT_ATOMS: atom_id res chain seq x y z
N MET A 1 3.46 -4.88 -8.06
CA MET A 1 3.87 -5.64 -6.85
C MET A 1 3.58 -4.77 -5.65
N ALA A 2 3.20 -5.38 -4.53
CA ALA A 2 2.94 -4.72 -3.26
C ALA A 2 3.68 -5.45 -2.16
N THR A 3 3.92 -4.80 -1.03
CA THR A 3 4.51 -5.44 0.15
C THR A 3 3.67 -5.08 1.36
N SER A 4 3.42 -6.06 2.22
CA SER A 4 2.79 -5.84 3.51
C SER A 4 3.20 -6.93 4.49
N ARG A 5 3.40 -6.59 5.76
CA ARG A 5 3.68 -7.53 6.85
C ARG A 5 4.86 -8.48 6.59
N GLY A 6 5.89 -8.01 5.91
CA GLY A 6 7.07 -8.82 5.55
C GLY A 6 6.86 -9.77 4.37
N LEU A 7 5.69 -9.74 3.73
CA LEU A 7 5.38 -10.48 2.50
C LEU A 7 5.44 -9.56 1.28
N ALA A 8 5.73 -10.16 0.12
CA ALA A 8 5.61 -9.49 -1.17
C ALA A 8 4.52 -10.15 -2.03
N TYR A 9 3.75 -9.32 -2.71
CA TYR A 9 2.59 -9.72 -3.50
C TYR A 9 2.78 -9.29 -4.95
N ALA A 10 2.55 -10.23 -5.85
CA ALA A 10 2.59 -9.98 -7.29
C ALA A 10 1.38 -10.62 -7.95
N VAL A 11 0.89 -10.00 -9.02
CA VAL A 11 -0.14 -10.61 -9.85
C VAL A 11 0.46 -10.99 -11.19
N ASN A 12 0.05 -12.15 -11.70
CA ASN A 12 0.35 -12.57 -13.05
C ASN A 12 -0.93 -12.48 -13.88
N THR A 13 -0.98 -11.49 -14.77
CA THR A 13 -2.12 -11.27 -15.66
C THR A 13 -2.33 -12.43 -16.63
N ALA A 14 -1.25 -13.05 -17.14
CA ALA A 14 -1.38 -14.11 -18.14
C ALA A 14 -1.87 -15.45 -17.57
N SER A 15 -1.49 -15.77 -16.33
CA SER A 15 -1.95 -16.99 -15.64
C SER A 15 -3.13 -16.75 -14.68
N HIS A 16 -3.59 -15.51 -14.54
CA HIS A 16 -4.61 -15.11 -13.56
C HIS A 16 -4.26 -15.54 -12.13
N GLU A 17 -3.04 -15.26 -11.67
CA GLU A 17 -2.58 -15.71 -10.34
C GLU A 17 -2.19 -14.54 -9.45
N LEU A 18 -2.44 -14.70 -8.13
CA LEU A 18 -1.77 -13.97 -7.07
C LEU A 18 -0.58 -14.82 -6.57
N ALA A 19 0.62 -14.27 -6.66
CA ALA A 19 1.81 -14.81 -6.03
C ALA A 19 2.05 -14.10 -4.69
N VAL A 20 2.13 -14.89 -3.62
CA VAL A 20 2.55 -14.47 -2.28
C VAL A 20 3.95 -15.00 -2.05
N VAL A 21 4.89 -14.08 -1.86
CA VAL A 21 6.30 -14.37 -1.67
C VAL A 21 6.65 -14.11 -0.22
N GLU A 22 7.16 -15.14 0.44
CA GLU A 22 7.72 -15.04 1.77
C GLU A 22 9.25 -14.99 1.66
N PRO A 23 9.86 -13.79 1.77
CA PRO A 23 11.28 -13.62 1.48
C PRO A 23 12.18 -14.35 2.48
N PHE A 24 11.73 -14.55 3.72
CA PHE A 24 12.51 -15.21 4.77
C PHE A 24 12.53 -16.73 4.61
N ALA A 25 11.37 -17.33 4.37
CA ALA A 25 11.26 -18.77 4.07
C ALA A 25 11.70 -19.11 2.64
N GLN A 26 11.86 -18.10 1.77
CA GLN A 26 12.14 -18.26 0.34
C GLN A 26 11.08 -19.08 -0.40
N THR A 27 9.84 -19.01 0.07
CA THR A 27 8.70 -19.74 -0.50
C THR A 27 7.83 -18.80 -1.33
N VAL A 28 7.16 -19.36 -2.33
CA VAL A 28 6.18 -18.65 -3.16
C VAL A 28 4.90 -19.48 -3.24
N SER A 29 3.83 -18.97 -2.67
CA SER A 29 2.49 -19.52 -2.81
C SER A 29 1.78 -18.85 -3.98
N ARG A 30 1.06 -19.63 -4.78
CA ARG A 30 0.31 -19.13 -5.94
C ARG A 30 -1.15 -19.50 -5.81
N TYR A 31 -2.01 -18.52 -6.02
CA TYR A 31 -3.46 -18.68 -5.93
C TYR A 31 -4.09 -18.24 -7.25
N VAL A 32 -4.88 -19.12 -7.85
CA VAL A 32 -5.63 -18.81 -9.08
C VAL A 32 -6.78 -17.88 -8.73
N LEU A 33 -6.90 -16.80 -9.48
CA LEU A 33 -7.92 -15.79 -9.33
C LEU A 33 -9.06 -16.03 -10.33
N PRO A 34 -10.31 -15.71 -9.96
CA PRO A 34 -11.46 -15.85 -10.85
C PRO A 34 -11.59 -14.69 -11.86
N VAL A 35 -10.58 -13.82 -11.96
CA VAL A 35 -10.60 -12.57 -12.74
C VAL A 35 -9.25 -12.31 -13.39
N GLU A 36 -9.20 -11.41 -14.38
CA GLU A 36 -7.95 -10.93 -14.98
C GLU A 36 -7.32 -9.85 -14.10
N PRO A 37 -6.20 -10.11 -13.39
CA PRO A 37 -5.63 -9.15 -12.47
C PRO A 37 -4.75 -8.12 -13.21
N ALA A 38 -4.98 -6.85 -12.90
CA ALA A 38 -4.27 -5.73 -13.51
C ALA A 38 -3.29 -5.05 -12.54
N ALA A 39 -3.65 -4.97 -11.26
CA ALA A 39 -2.80 -4.37 -10.23
C ALA A 39 -3.08 -4.96 -8.84
N VAL A 40 -2.16 -4.75 -7.90
CA VAL A 40 -2.25 -5.27 -6.54
C VAL A 40 -1.77 -4.22 -5.53
N ALA A 41 -2.47 -4.15 -4.39
CA ALA A 41 -2.08 -3.41 -3.20
C ALA A 41 -2.30 -4.29 -1.97
N ALA A 42 -1.67 -3.96 -0.84
CA ALA A 42 -1.81 -4.72 0.39
C ALA A 42 -1.92 -3.76 1.58
N SER A 43 -2.80 -4.11 2.52
CA SER A 43 -2.98 -3.37 3.78
C SER A 43 -2.05 -3.94 4.84
N GLU A 44 -1.39 -3.05 5.58
CA GLU A 44 -0.63 -3.39 6.78
C GLU A 44 -1.54 -3.56 7.99
N ASP A 45 -2.65 -2.80 8.04
CA ASP A 45 -3.50 -2.71 9.22
C ASP A 45 -4.39 -3.94 9.38
N ASN A 46 -5.00 -4.40 8.29
CA ASN A 46 -5.88 -5.57 8.31
C ASN A 46 -5.29 -6.82 7.64
N GLY A 47 -4.14 -6.71 6.97
CA GLY A 47 -3.44 -7.82 6.32
C GLY A 47 -4.09 -8.32 5.02
N SER A 48 -5.14 -7.64 4.54
CA SER A 48 -5.79 -8.00 3.28
C SER A 48 -4.94 -7.60 2.08
N VAL A 49 -5.08 -8.37 1.00
CA VAL A 49 -4.56 -8.01 -0.31
C VAL A 49 -5.70 -7.58 -1.20
N TYR A 50 -5.54 -6.45 -1.88
CA TYR A 50 -6.51 -5.91 -2.82
C TYR A 50 -5.98 -6.12 -4.24
N VAL A 51 -6.75 -6.84 -5.05
CA VAL A 51 -6.43 -7.06 -6.47
C VAL A 51 -7.45 -6.31 -7.32
N LEU A 52 -6.94 -5.42 -8.15
CA LEU A 52 -7.73 -4.73 -9.17
C LEU A 52 -7.81 -5.60 -10.42
N ALA A 53 -9.02 -5.91 -10.85
CA ALA A 53 -9.29 -6.62 -12.09
C ALA A 53 -9.57 -5.64 -13.24
N SER A 54 -9.00 -5.90 -14.41
CA SER A 54 -9.37 -5.18 -15.65
C SER A 54 -10.69 -5.68 -16.21
N LYS A 55 -10.97 -6.98 -16.07
CA LYS A 55 -12.18 -7.62 -16.60
C LYS A 55 -12.72 -8.69 -15.63
N PRO A 56 -13.92 -8.48 -15.04
CA PRO A 56 -14.67 -7.21 -14.99
C PRO A 56 -13.93 -6.14 -14.17
N ASN A 57 -14.29 -4.86 -14.32
CA ASN A 57 -13.74 -3.74 -13.53
C ASN A 57 -14.15 -3.87 -12.05
N THR A 58 -13.46 -4.71 -11.29
CA THR A 58 -13.75 -5.01 -9.89
C THR A 58 -12.49 -4.95 -9.05
N ILE A 59 -12.67 -4.78 -7.74
CA ILE A 59 -11.60 -4.96 -6.76
C ILE A 59 -11.96 -6.18 -5.92
N LEU A 60 -11.05 -7.14 -5.86
CA LEU A 60 -11.14 -8.28 -4.96
C LEU A 60 -10.36 -7.97 -3.69
N ARG A 61 -10.95 -8.25 -2.54
CA ARG A 61 -10.28 -8.33 -1.25
C ARG A 61 -9.98 -9.79 -0.95
N ILE A 62 -8.72 -10.12 -0.73
CA ILE A 62 -8.21 -11.47 -0.63
C ILE A 62 -7.52 -11.64 0.72
N ASP A 63 -7.79 -12.77 1.38
CA ASP A 63 -6.97 -13.27 2.48
C ASP A 63 -5.73 -13.96 1.89
N PRO A 64 -4.53 -13.40 2.04
CA PRO A 64 -3.32 -13.93 1.43
C PRO A 64 -2.81 -15.24 2.05
N THR A 65 -3.35 -15.66 3.20
CA THR A 65 -2.92 -16.91 3.87
C THR A 65 -3.48 -18.14 3.18
N GLU A 66 -4.73 -18.06 2.71
CA GLU A 66 -5.45 -19.15 2.04
C GLU A 66 -5.72 -18.84 0.56
N GLY A 67 -5.47 -17.61 0.11
CA GLY A 67 -5.79 -17.15 -1.25
C GLY A 67 -7.29 -16.98 -1.50
N VAL A 68 -8.09 -16.86 -0.45
CA VAL A 68 -9.55 -16.82 -0.53
C VAL A 68 -10.03 -15.38 -0.73
N VAL A 69 -10.94 -15.18 -1.68
CA VAL A 69 -11.64 -13.91 -1.86
C VAL A 69 -12.64 -13.74 -0.73
N VAL A 70 -12.41 -12.75 0.14
CA VAL A 70 -13.25 -12.42 1.30
C VAL A 70 -14.22 -11.27 1.01
N GLY A 71 -14.08 -10.61 -0.13
CA GLY A 71 -14.99 -9.56 -0.57
C GLY A 71 -14.68 -9.06 -1.97
N GLN A 72 -15.64 -8.39 -2.59
CA GLN A 72 -15.45 -7.76 -3.89
C GLN A 72 -16.30 -6.50 -4.03
N VAL A 73 -15.81 -5.54 -4.81
CA VAL A 73 -16.53 -4.30 -5.14
C VAL A 73 -16.46 -4.08 -6.65
N SER A 74 -17.60 -3.80 -7.28
CA SER A 74 -17.68 -3.45 -8.70
C SER A 74 -17.47 -1.96 -8.92
N LEU A 75 -16.65 -1.61 -9.91
CA LEU A 75 -16.30 -0.22 -10.21
C LEU A 75 -17.21 0.43 -11.26
N THR A 76 -18.09 -0.36 -11.89
CA THR A 76 -19.06 0.08 -12.90
C THR A 76 -20.19 0.94 -12.34
N ASP A 77 -20.40 0.95 -11.03
CA ASP A 77 -21.54 1.63 -10.41
C ASP A 77 -21.06 2.54 -9.28
N ARG A 78 -20.51 3.72 -9.65
CA ARG A 78 -20.20 4.82 -8.72
C ARG A 78 -19.45 4.40 -7.45
N SER A 79 -18.46 3.52 -7.57
CA SER A 79 -17.64 3.08 -6.44
C SER A 79 -16.73 4.21 -5.98
N GLY A 80 -17.20 5.02 -5.04
CA GLY A 80 -16.42 6.09 -4.41
C GLY A 80 -17.05 7.48 -4.48
N ARG A 81 -16.78 8.30 -3.45
CA ARG A 81 -17.27 9.70 -3.36
C ARG A 81 -16.74 10.60 -4.49
N PHE A 82 -15.71 10.17 -5.20
CA PHE A 82 -15.11 10.85 -6.34
C PHE A 82 -14.75 9.85 -7.44
N GLY A 83 -15.47 9.91 -8.56
CA GLY A 83 -15.09 9.29 -9.82
C GLY A 83 -14.75 10.39 -10.81
N VAL A 84 -13.48 10.53 -11.19
CA VAL A 84 -13.09 11.44 -12.28
C VAL A 84 -13.12 10.62 -13.56
N SER A 85 -14.08 10.91 -14.44
CA SER A 85 -14.09 10.42 -15.82
C SER A 85 -13.53 11.52 -16.71
N VAL A 86 -12.48 11.21 -17.46
CA VAL A 86 -11.89 12.18 -18.39
C VAL A 86 -12.59 12.01 -19.74
N ALA A 87 -13.07 13.12 -20.31
CA ALA A 87 -13.79 13.14 -21.59
C ALA A 87 -12.93 12.62 -22.76
N ASP A 88 -11.61 12.81 -22.67
CA ASP A 88 -10.65 12.29 -23.63
C ASP A 88 -9.86 11.11 -23.01
N GLN A 89 -10.23 9.89 -23.40
CA GLN A 89 -9.53 8.66 -23.01
C GLN A 89 -8.07 8.64 -23.47
N SER A 90 -7.70 9.50 -24.44
CA SER A 90 -6.32 9.64 -24.90
C SER A 90 -5.38 10.12 -23.80
N ALA A 91 -5.90 10.84 -22.79
CA ALA A 91 -5.14 11.23 -21.61
C ALA A 91 -4.61 10.03 -20.81
N PHE A 92 -5.22 8.86 -20.96
CA PHE A 92 -4.81 7.61 -20.31
C PHE A 92 -4.05 6.65 -21.22
N GLN A 93 -3.79 7.00 -22.49
CA GLN A 93 -3.04 6.13 -23.40
C GLN A 93 -1.64 5.81 -22.86
N GLY A 94 -1.30 4.53 -22.86
CA GLY A 94 -0.02 4.02 -22.34
C GLY A 94 0.08 3.93 -20.81
N LEU A 95 -0.93 4.39 -20.07
CA LEU A 95 -0.97 4.20 -18.62
C LEU A 95 -1.42 2.76 -18.28
N ARG A 96 -0.94 2.27 -17.13
CA ARG A 96 -1.32 0.97 -16.57
C ARG A 96 -2.28 1.16 -15.41
N SER A 97 -3.17 0.19 -15.21
CA SER A 97 -4.03 0.15 -14.03
C SER A 97 -3.20 0.19 -12.75
N ARG A 98 -3.67 0.95 -11.76
CA ARG A 98 -3.00 1.11 -10.46
C ARG A 98 -4.02 1.08 -9.34
N ILE A 99 -3.60 0.53 -8.21
CA ILE A 99 -4.35 0.53 -6.95
C ILE A 99 -3.37 0.84 -5.82
N VAL A 100 -3.78 1.71 -4.89
CA VAL A 100 -2.98 2.11 -3.72
C VAL A 100 -3.90 2.16 -2.50
N VAL A 101 -3.45 1.61 -1.37
CA VAL A 101 -4.16 1.69 -0.09
C VAL A 101 -3.71 2.96 0.65
N ASN A 102 -4.66 3.75 1.13
CA ASN A 102 -4.40 4.80 2.09
C ASN A 102 -4.35 4.21 3.49
N ARG A 103 -3.20 4.27 4.15
CA ARG A 103 -3.02 3.71 5.49
C ARG A 103 -3.84 4.45 6.56
N ALA A 104 -4.26 5.70 6.34
CA ALA A 104 -4.99 6.44 7.36
C ALA A 104 -6.43 5.95 7.55
N ASP A 105 -7.09 5.51 6.48
CA ASP A 105 -8.52 5.18 6.47
C ASP A 105 -8.85 3.90 5.67
N GLU A 106 -7.83 3.19 5.17
CA GLU A 106 -7.93 1.99 4.35
C GLU A 106 -8.70 2.17 3.03
N SER A 107 -8.91 3.41 2.58
CA SER A 107 -9.50 3.69 1.27
C SER A 107 -8.54 3.34 0.13
N LEU A 108 -9.10 2.91 -1.00
CA LEU A 108 -8.33 2.48 -2.17
C LEU A 108 -8.40 3.55 -3.26
N TYR A 109 -7.24 4.06 -3.66
CA TYR A 109 -7.11 4.92 -4.82
C TYR A 109 -6.85 4.05 -6.04
N VAL A 110 -7.77 4.10 -7.00
CA VAL A 110 -7.79 3.22 -8.16
C VAL A 110 -7.74 4.05 -9.42
N THR A 111 -6.86 3.68 -10.33
CA THR A 111 -6.80 4.25 -11.69
C THR A 111 -7.00 3.13 -12.69
N LEU A 112 -8.01 3.28 -13.55
CA LEU A 112 -8.35 2.36 -14.62
C LEU A 112 -8.25 3.11 -15.96
N PRO A 113 -7.08 3.08 -16.62
CA PRO A 113 -6.86 3.70 -17.92
C PRO A 113 -7.85 3.23 -18.99
N GLU A 114 -8.14 1.93 -19.03
CA GLU A 114 -9.07 1.30 -19.99
C GLU A 114 -10.52 1.80 -19.83
N ALA A 115 -10.88 2.24 -18.62
CA ALA A 115 -12.18 2.84 -18.33
C ALA A 115 -12.14 4.38 -18.33
N GLY A 116 -10.97 4.99 -18.57
CA GLY A 116 -10.75 6.44 -18.48
C GLY A 116 -11.11 7.04 -17.11
N SER A 117 -10.93 6.27 -16.02
CA SER A 117 -11.46 6.64 -14.71
C SER A 117 -10.43 6.57 -13.58
N MET A 118 -10.60 7.46 -12.60
CA MET A 118 -9.96 7.39 -11.29
C MET A 118 -11.03 7.40 -10.21
N SER A 119 -10.95 6.48 -9.25
CA SER A 119 -11.94 6.29 -8.19
C SER A 119 -11.28 6.13 -6.82
N ILE A 120 -11.95 6.61 -5.78
CA ILE A 120 -11.56 6.38 -4.38
C ILE A 120 -12.58 5.43 -3.76
N VAL A 121 -12.21 4.19 -3.49
CA VAL A 121 -13.11 3.15 -2.95
C VAL A 121 -12.94 3.07 -1.43
N PRO A 122 -13.94 3.47 -0.64
CA PRO A 122 -13.90 3.34 0.81
C PRO A 122 -13.86 1.87 1.26
N SER A 123 -13.21 1.61 2.39
CA SER A 123 -13.03 0.26 2.94
C SER A 123 -14.35 -0.37 3.45
N ASP A 124 -15.34 0.43 3.83
CA ASP A 124 -16.68 0.03 4.27
C ASP A 124 -17.57 -0.51 3.15
N LEU A 125 -17.18 -0.33 1.88
CA LEU A 125 -17.85 -0.99 0.75
C LEU A 125 -17.53 -2.49 0.66
N PHE A 126 -16.49 -2.95 1.34
CA PHE A 126 -16.18 -4.36 1.45
C PHE A 126 -16.93 -4.97 2.64
N PRO A 127 -17.33 -6.26 2.54
CA PRO A 127 -17.79 -7.01 3.70
C PRO A 127 -16.81 -6.89 4.87
N ALA A 128 -17.35 -6.76 6.07
CA ALA A 128 -16.55 -6.75 7.29
C ALA A 128 -15.78 -8.07 7.42
N LEU A 129 -14.52 -7.99 7.85
CA LEU A 129 -13.75 -9.18 8.17
C LEU A 129 -14.27 -9.77 9.48
N ASN A 130 -14.82 -10.98 9.39
CA ASN A 130 -15.22 -11.74 10.58
C ASN A 130 -14.05 -12.43 11.29
N ARG A 131 -12.84 -12.36 10.71
CA ARG A 131 -11.61 -12.92 11.27
C ARG A 131 -10.42 -12.01 11.00
N SER A 132 -9.46 -11.99 11.93
CA SER A 132 -8.20 -11.30 11.74
C SER A 132 -7.27 -12.14 10.86
N ILE A 133 -6.68 -11.51 9.85
CA ILE A 133 -5.62 -12.14 9.05
C ILE A 133 -4.34 -12.08 9.89
N PRO A 134 -3.69 -13.23 10.16
CA PRO A 134 -2.51 -13.26 11.03
C PRO A 134 -1.33 -12.51 10.41
N TRP A 135 -0.42 -12.08 11.26
CA TRP A 135 0.87 -11.56 10.84
C TRP A 135 1.80 -12.74 10.52
N VAL A 136 2.61 -12.64 9.47
CA VAL A 136 3.69 -13.61 9.25
C VAL A 136 4.85 -13.24 10.16
N GLU A 137 5.06 -14.04 11.20
CA GLU A 137 6.22 -13.89 12.07
C GLU A 137 7.49 -14.03 11.24
N THR A 138 8.23 -12.93 11.12
CA THR A 138 9.62 -13.03 10.69
C THR A 138 10.34 -13.80 11.79
N PRO A 139 11.04 -14.91 11.48
CA PRO A 139 11.84 -15.57 12.50
C PRO A 139 12.77 -14.54 13.13
N ASP A 140 12.88 -14.56 14.46
CA ASP A 140 13.79 -13.70 15.21
C ASP A 140 15.10 -13.61 14.46
N ALA A 141 15.55 -12.37 14.20
CA ALA A 141 16.78 -12.11 13.47
C ALA A 141 17.84 -13.11 13.96
N PRO A 142 18.53 -13.85 13.06
CA PRO A 142 19.51 -14.80 13.51
C PRO A 142 20.42 -14.02 14.45
N VAL A 143 20.44 -14.41 15.74
CA VAL A 143 21.42 -13.91 16.69
C VAL A 143 22.71 -14.13 15.94
N VAL A 144 23.33 -13.04 15.48
CA VAL A 144 24.56 -13.12 14.70
C VAL A 144 25.55 -13.69 15.70
N ALA A 145 25.69 -15.02 15.68
CA ALA A 145 26.65 -15.72 16.47
C ALA A 145 27.97 -15.10 16.08
N SER A 146 28.56 -14.39 17.03
CA SER A 146 29.80 -13.65 16.89
C SER A 146 30.75 -14.47 16.04
N ILE A 147 31.12 -13.98 14.86
CA ILE A 147 32.17 -14.60 14.05
C ILE A 147 33.40 -14.65 14.96
N PRO A 148 33.99 -15.83 15.23
CA PRO A 148 35.16 -15.94 16.09
C PRO A 148 36.27 -15.03 15.55
N GLY A 149 36.69 -14.04 16.35
CA GLY A 149 37.76 -13.10 15.99
C GLY A 149 37.30 -11.70 15.54
N VAL A 150 35.99 -11.41 15.44
CA VAL A 150 35.50 -10.06 15.17
C VAL A 150 35.00 -9.42 16.47
N SER A 151 35.87 -8.69 17.17
CA SER A 151 35.46 -7.81 18.25
C SER A 151 34.76 -6.58 17.67
N ARG A 152 33.42 -6.53 17.69
CA ARG A 152 32.71 -5.26 17.50
C ARG A 152 32.88 -4.42 18.76
N PRO A 153 33.26 -3.13 18.67
CA PRO A 153 33.06 -2.24 19.80
C PRO A 153 31.57 -2.22 20.15
N ALA A 154 31.25 -2.34 21.44
CA ALA A 154 29.89 -2.23 21.92
C ALA A 154 29.27 -0.92 21.39
N ALA A 155 28.06 -1.00 20.84
CA ALA A 155 27.30 0.19 20.52
C ALA A 155 27.16 1.02 21.80
N ALA A 156 27.61 2.28 21.77
CA ALA A 156 27.47 3.17 22.91
C ALA A 156 25.97 3.27 23.28
N PRO A 157 25.63 3.26 24.57
CA PRO A 157 24.24 3.42 24.99
C PRO A 157 23.67 4.73 24.45
N LEU A 158 22.41 4.68 24.01
CA LEU A 158 21.66 5.84 23.55
C LEU A 158 21.77 6.98 24.57
N PRO A 159 21.96 8.24 24.15
CA PRO A 159 21.97 9.37 25.07
C PRO A 159 20.61 9.43 25.79
N SER A 160 20.66 9.49 27.12
CA SER A 160 19.48 9.55 28.01
C SER A 160 18.71 10.88 27.95
N LYS A 161 19.06 11.76 27.01
CA LYS A 161 18.45 13.08 26.84
C LYS A 161 17.82 13.18 25.44
N PRO A 162 16.52 13.46 25.33
CA PRO A 162 15.88 13.73 24.05
C PRO A 162 16.60 14.85 23.30
N ALA A 163 16.74 14.72 21.98
CA ALA A 163 17.28 15.78 21.14
C ALA A 163 16.45 17.07 21.31
N PRO A 164 17.08 18.26 21.32
CA PRO A 164 16.34 19.52 21.40
C PRO A 164 15.42 19.66 20.18
N PHE A 165 14.18 20.08 20.42
CA PHE A 165 13.22 20.38 19.38
C PHE A 165 13.74 21.52 18.51
N PHE A 166 13.85 21.31 17.20
CA PHE A 166 14.02 22.39 16.24
C PHE A 166 12.70 23.15 16.15
N THR A 167 12.66 24.34 16.76
CA THR A 167 11.57 25.28 16.53
C THR A 167 11.79 25.89 15.16
N ALA A 168 10.88 25.62 14.21
CA ALA A 168 10.91 26.28 12.91
C ALA A 168 10.65 27.78 13.14
N GLN A 169 11.64 28.60 12.82
CA GLN A 169 11.54 30.06 12.91
C GLN A 169 10.78 30.55 11.69
N ALA A 170 9.58 31.11 11.90
CA ALA A 170 8.81 31.74 10.85
C ALA A 170 9.59 32.97 10.30
N PRO A 171 9.52 33.26 8.99
CA PRO A 171 10.18 34.42 8.41
C PRO A 171 9.61 35.71 9.02
N ALA A 172 10.52 36.63 9.37
CA ALA A 172 10.19 37.91 9.97
C ALA A 172 9.31 38.75 9.05
N ASP A 173 8.25 39.28 9.65
CA ASP A 173 7.32 40.24 9.06
C ASP A 173 8.00 41.62 9.08
N ASP A 174 8.62 42.02 7.96
CA ASP A 174 9.19 43.37 7.80
C ASP A 174 8.05 44.36 7.57
N SER A 175 7.43 44.78 8.67
CA SER A 175 6.64 46.00 8.73
C SER A 175 7.29 46.93 9.75
N ASN A 176 8.14 47.83 9.25
CA ASN A 176 8.47 49.03 10.02
C ASN A 176 8.23 50.27 9.16
N THR A 177 7.20 50.98 9.57
CA THR A 177 6.78 52.29 9.14
C THR A 177 7.72 53.36 9.72
N ASP A 178 7.83 54.46 8.98
CA ASP A 178 7.97 55.86 9.43
C ASP A 178 9.34 56.53 9.63
N GLN A 179 9.41 57.74 9.01
CA GLN A 179 10.03 59.00 9.46
C GLN A 179 11.56 59.17 9.29
N GLU A 180 12.14 60.33 8.93
CA GLU A 180 11.71 61.67 8.47
C GLU A 180 13.00 62.43 8.05
N ALA A 181 12.88 63.41 7.14
CA ALA A 181 13.71 64.62 6.96
C ALA A 181 15.25 64.55 6.99
N ASN A 182 15.90 64.87 5.86
CA ASN A 182 16.52 66.20 5.60
C ASN A 182 16.97 66.31 4.14
#